data_AF-A0A720VKK4-F1
#
_entry.id   AF-A0A720VKK4-F1
#
_cell.length_a   1.000
_cell.length_b   1.000
_cell.length_c   1.000
_cell.angle_alpha   90.00
_cell.angle_beta   90.00
_cell.angle_gamma   90.00
#
_symmetry.space_group_name_H-M   'P 1'
#
loop_
_entity.id
_entity.type
_entity.pdbx_description
1 polymer ?
#
loop_
_entity_poly.entity_id
_entity_poly.type
_entity_poly.pdbx_seq_one_letter_code
_entity_poly.pdbx_strand_id
1 'polypeptide(L)'
;MPVGVPVPWPSATPPTGWLKCNGAAFSSEKYPNLAKAYPTNKLPDLRGEFIRGWDDGRGVDAGRQLLSSQGDAIRNIEGFADGGIG
;
A
#
# COMPACT_ATOMS: atom_id res chain seq x y z
N MET A 1 8.24 -17.83 -0.80
CA MET A 1 7.39 -16.62 -0.85
C MET A 1 7.12 -16.28 -2.30
N PRO A 2 5.87 -16.04 -2.71
CA PRO A 2 5.55 -15.76 -4.11
C PRO A 2 6.20 -14.45 -4.57
N VAL A 3 6.60 -14.40 -5.84
CA VAL A 3 7.18 -13.20 -6.46
C VAL A 3 6.13 -12.10 -6.50
N GLY A 4 6.52 -10.90 -6.08
CA GLY A 4 5.64 -9.73 -6.04
C GLY A 4 5.09 -9.37 -4.65
N VAL A 5 5.34 -10.18 -3.61
CA VAL A 5 4.96 -9.81 -2.24
C VAL A 5 5.88 -8.69 -1.72
N PRO A 6 5.35 -7.53 -1.30
CA PRO A 6 6.14 -6.54 -0.57
C PRO A 6 6.47 -7.06 0.83
N VAL A 7 7.75 -7.04 1.20
CA VAL A 7 8.23 -7.46 2.52
C VAL A 7 8.97 -6.28 3.17
N PRO A 8 8.57 -5.86 4.38
CA PRO A 8 9.33 -4.86 5.13
C PRO A 8 10.77 -5.33 5.36
N TRP A 9 11.73 -4.43 5.14
CA TRP A 9 13.15 -4.71 5.28
C TRP A 9 13.83 -3.62 6.11
N PRO A 10 14.68 -3.97 7.10
CA PRO A 10 15.21 -3.00 8.05
C PRO A 10 16.39 -2.16 7.51
N SER A 11 16.85 -2.39 6.28
CA SER A 11 18.00 -1.69 5.69
C SER A 11 17.64 -0.94 4.41
N ALA A 12 18.38 0.14 4.14
CA ALA A 12 18.25 0.90 2.89
C ALA A 12 18.63 0.08 1.65
N THR A 13 19.40 -1.01 1.78
CA THR A 13 19.78 -1.88 0.66
C THR A 13 19.03 -3.21 0.79
N PRO A 14 18.17 -3.57 -0.18
CA PRO A 14 17.50 -4.87 -0.18
C PRO A 14 18.53 -5.99 -0.44
N PRO A 15 18.26 -7.22 0.02
CA PRO A 15 19.12 -8.35 -0.28
C PRO A 15 19.10 -8.69 -1.78
N THR A 16 20.11 -9.41 -2.26
CA THR A 16 20.18 -9.84 -3.66
C THR A 16 18.92 -10.58 -4.08
N GLY A 17 18.40 -10.26 -5.26
CA GLY A 17 17.15 -10.83 -5.79
C GLY A 17 15.89 -10.05 -5.41
N TRP A 18 16.01 -9.00 -4.60
CA TRP A 18 14.91 -8.13 -4.21
C TRP A 18 15.01 -6.75 -4.84
N LEU A 19 13.84 -6.15 -5.11
CA LEU A 19 13.72 -4.79 -5.63
C LEU A 19 13.00 -3.91 -4.61
N LYS A 20 13.33 -2.61 -4.57
CA LYS A 20 12.64 -1.64 -3.71
C LYS A 20 11.30 -1.27 -4.31
N CYS A 21 10.24 -1.25 -3.50
CA CYS A 21 8.95 -0.67 -3.89
C CYS A 21 9.00 0.87 -3.83
N ASN A 22 9.71 1.47 -4.79
CA ASN A 22 9.94 2.93 -4.88
C ASN A 22 9.40 3.53 -6.18
N GLY A 23 8.43 2.87 -6.82
CA GLY A 23 7.88 3.34 -8.09
C GLY A 23 8.76 3.07 -9.32
N ALA A 24 9.89 2.36 -9.19
CA ALA A 24 10.76 2.09 -10.33
C ALA A 24 10.11 1.15 -11.35
N ALA A 25 10.41 1.40 -12.63
CA ALA A 25 10.13 0.44 -13.69
C ALA A 25 11.12 -0.74 -13.63
N PHE A 26 10.73 -1.89 -14.18
CA PHE A 26 11.57 -3.06 -14.29
C PHE A 26 11.41 -3.75 -15.66
N SER A 27 12.40 -4.54 -16.06
CA SER A 27 12.33 -5.33 -17.29
C SER A 27 11.52 -6.61 -17.08
N SER A 28 10.48 -6.81 -17.88
CA SER A 28 9.68 -8.03 -17.89
C SER A 28 10.47 -9.25 -18.40
N GLU A 29 11.44 -9.03 -19.29
CA GLU A 29 12.35 -10.09 -19.77
C GLU A 29 13.24 -10.61 -18.63
N LYS A 30 13.76 -9.69 -17.81
CA LYS A 30 14.61 -10.04 -16.65
C LYS A 30 13.78 -10.60 -15.49
N TYR A 31 12.54 -10.12 -15.31
CA TYR A 31 11.68 -10.49 -14.19
C TYR A 31 10.27 -10.93 -14.65
N PRO A 32 10.14 -12.03 -15.42
CA PRO A 32 8.87 -12.42 -16.03
C PRO A 32 7.79 -12.79 -15.00
N ASN A 33 8.18 -13.38 -13.87
CA ASN A 33 7.24 -13.68 -12.78
C ASN A 33 6.80 -12.41 -12.03
N LEU A 34 7.65 -11.37 -11.98
CA LEU A 34 7.25 -10.09 -11.42
C LEU A 34 6.30 -9.34 -12.34
N ALA A 35 6.51 -9.44 -13.67
CA ALA A 35 5.59 -8.86 -14.67
C ALA A 35 4.19 -9.48 -14.60
N LYS A 36 4.08 -10.77 -14.24
CA LYS A 36 2.77 -11.40 -13.97
C LYS A 36 2.07 -10.80 -12.75
N ALA A 37 2.82 -10.46 -11.70
CA ALA A 37 2.28 -9.84 -10.49
C ALA A 37 2.00 -8.34 -10.66
N TYR A 38 2.83 -7.64 -11.43
CA TYR A 38 2.73 -6.21 -11.75
C TYR A 38 2.74 -5.98 -13.27
N PRO A 39 1.60 -6.10 -13.94
CA PRO A 39 1.51 -6.05 -15.41
C PRO A 39 1.92 -4.73 -16.05
N THR A 40 1.97 -3.65 -15.27
CA THR A 40 2.44 -2.32 -15.71
C THR A 40 3.97 -2.23 -15.78
N ASN A 41 4.69 -3.29 -15.41
CA ASN A 41 6.15 -3.33 -15.31
C ASN A 41 6.73 -2.23 -14.41
N LYS A 42 5.95 -1.79 -13.42
CA LYS A 42 6.31 -0.77 -12.44
C LYS A 42 5.96 -1.28 -11.05
N LEU A 43 6.90 -1.14 -10.13
CA LEU A 43 6.65 -1.42 -8.73
C LEU A 43 5.76 -0.32 -8.11
N PRO A 44 4.95 -0.63 -7.09
CA PRO A 44 4.31 0.41 -6.30
C PRO A 44 5.37 1.29 -5.63
N ASP A 45 5.02 2.54 -5.35
CA ASP A 45 5.81 3.39 -4.47
C ASP A 45 5.19 3.33 -3.08
N LEU A 46 5.85 2.63 -2.16
CA LEU A 46 5.36 2.40 -0.80
C LEU A 46 6.09 3.25 0.24
N ARG A 47 6.89 4.23 -0.19
CA ARG A 47 7.63 5.11 0.72
C ARG A 47 6.64 6.04 1.42
N GLY A 48 6.50 5.89 2.74
CA GLY A 48 5.54 6.67 3.53
C GLY A 48 4.11 6.13 3.50
N GLU A 49 3.87 5.01 2.82
CA GLU A 49 2.54 4.41 2.68
C GLU A 49 2.32 3.28 3.69
N PHE A 50 1.06 3.07 4.08
CA PHE A 50 0.64 1.89 4.81
C PHE A 50 -0.13 0.95 3.88
N ILE A 51 0.22 -0.34 3.90
CA ILE A 51 -0.53 -1.36 3.16
C ILE A 51 -1.85 -1.61 3.87
N ARG A 52 -2.95 -1.44 3.14
CA ARG A 52 -4.30 -1.80 3.59
C ARG A 52 -4.83 -2.96 2.77
N GLY A 53 -5.52 -3.88 3.44
CA GLY A 53 -6.22 -4.98 2.76
C GLY A 53 -7.26 -4.47 1.77
N TRP A 54 -7.38 -5.16 0.64
CA TRP A 54 -8.46 -4.92 -0.30
C TRP A 54 -9.78 -5.43 0.29
N ASP A 55 -10.86 -4.68 0.07
CA ASP A 55 -12.16 -4.99 0.68
C ASP A 55 -12.78 -6.29 0.13
N ASP A 56 -12.59 -6.56 -1.17
CA ASP A 56 -13.07 -7.77 -1.85
C ASP A 56 -14.51 -8.16 -1.51
N GLY A 57 -15.40 -7.17 -1.39
CA GLY A 57 -16.82 -7.37 -1.12
C GLY A 57 -17.21 -7.50 0.35
N ARG A 58 -16.28 -7.31 1.30
CA ARG A 58 -16.60 -7.27 2.74
C ARG A 58 -17.47 -6.06 3.12
N GLY A 59 -17.39 -4.97 2.36
CA GLY A 59 -18.19 -3.75 2.55
C GLY A 59 -17.65 -2.76 3.58
N VAL A 60 -16.43 -2.96 4.09
CA VAL A 60 -15.79 -2.06 5.07
C VAL A 60 -15.04 -0.90 4.39
N ASP A 61 -14.44 -1.16 3.23
CA ASP A 61 -13.72 -0.16 2.41
C ASP A 61 -14.20 -0.28 0.95
N ALA A 62 -15.52 -0.18 0.77
CA ALA A 62 -16.18 -0.38 -0.52
C ALA A 62 -15.71 0.63 -1.57
N GLY A 63 -15.55 0.17 -2.81
CA GLY A 63 -15.10 0.98 -3.94
C GLY A 63 -13.58 1.19 -4.02
N ARG A 64 -12.79 0.72 -3.04
CA ARG A 64 -11.33 0.73 -3.13
C ARG A 64 -10.83 -0.16 -4.27
N GLN A 65 -9.94 0.41 -5.09
CA GLN A 65 -9.24 -0.33 -6.14
C GLN A 65 -7.95 -0.95 -5.60
N LEU A 66 -7.53 -2.08 -6.18
CA LEU A 66 -6.21 -2.65 -5.88
C LEU A 66 -5.12 -1.65 -6.24
N LEU A 67 -4.13 -1.49 -5.34
CA LEU A 67 -2.99 -0.58 -5.48
C LEU A 67 -3.33 0.92 -5.53
N SER A 68 -4.55 1.34 -5.20
CA SER A 68 -4.88 2.77 -5.06
C SER A 68 -4.28 3.37 -3.78
N SER A 69 -3.77 4.59 -3.86
CA SER A 69 -3.38 5.36 -2.67
C SER A 69 -4.61 5.89 -1.92
N GLN A 70 -4.44 6.11 -0.62
CA GLN A 70 -5.41 6.86 0.18
C GLN A 70 -4.65 7.88 1.01
N GLY A 71 -5.12 9.14 1.00
CA GLY A 71 -4.64 10.15 1.93
C GLY A 71 -5.02 9.84 3.39
N ASP A 72 -4.52 10.67 4.30
CA ASP A 72 -4.96 10.67 5.68
C ASP A 72 -6.46 10.98 5.80
N ALA A 73 -7.08 10.46 6.85
CA ALA A 73 -8.48 10.72 7.17
C ALA A 73 -8.67 10.66 8.68
N ILE A 74 -9.31 11.69 9.23
CA ILE A 74 -9.76 11.75 10.62
C ILE A 74 -11.28 11.74 10.62
N ARG A 75 -11.89 11.02 11.58
CA ARG A 75 -13.34 10.99 11.75
C ARG A 75 -13.84 12.34 12.26
N ASN A 76 -15.08 12.69 11.95
CA ASN A 76 -15.72 13.80 12.67
C ASN A 76 -15.75 13.47 14.17
N ILE A 77 -15.31 14.42 15.00
CA ILE A 77 -15.35 14.31 16.46
C ILE A 77 -16.40 15.27 16.95
N GLU A 78 -17.46 14.73 17.53
CA GLU A 78 -18.55 15.52 18.12
C GLU A 78 -18.44 15.46 19.64
N GLY A 79 -18.60 16.62 20.30
CA GLY A 79 -18.56 16.74 21.76
C GLY A 79 -19.59 17.75 22.23
N PHE A 80 -20.20 17.47 23.39
CA PHE A 80 -21.11 18.38 24.08
C PHE A 80 -20.40 18.93 25.31
N ALA A 81 -20.34 20.25 25.43
CA ALA A 81 -19.91 20.91 26.66
C ALA A 81 -21.16 21.33 27.42
N ASP A 82 -21.47 20.65 28.52
CA ASP A 82 -22.50 21.12 29.45
C ASP A 82 -21.89 22.29 30.24
N GLY A 83 -22.27 23.51 29.85
CA GLY A 83 -21.83 24.74 30.50
C GLY A 83 -22.53 24.93 31.85
N GLY A 84 -22.45 23.93 32.73
CA GLY A 84 -23.07 23.92 34.05
C GLY A 84 -22.75 25.19 34.80
N ILE A 85 -23.70 26.13 34.78
CA ILE A 85 -23.73 27.27 35.68
C ILE A 85 -24.13 26.72 37.04
N GLY A 86 -23.18 26.70 37.97
CA GLY A 86 -23.46 26.56 39.40
C GLY A 86 -24.19 27.79 39.93
#